data_AF-A0A8R7TRA3-F1
#
_entry.id   AF-A0A8R7TRA3-F1
#
_cell.length_a   1.000
_cell.length_b   1.000
_cell.length_c   1.000
_cell.angle_alpha   90.00
_cell.angle_beta   90.00
_cell.angle_gamma   90.00
#
_symmetry.space_group_name_H-M   'P 1'
#
loop_
_entity.id
_entity.type
_entity.pdbx_description
1 polymer ?
#
loop_
_entity_poly.entity_id
_entity_poly.type
_entity_poly.pdbx_seq_one_letter_code
_entity_poly.pdbx_strand_id
1 'polypeptide(L)'
;ERDIYKYEILNVIACEGSERIERPESYKKWKVRSLRAMFEQLPLDPTIVKGIQHIVRRIYHKDLFVDEEDQFLVLGWKGRIVYALSTWKP
;
A
#
# COMPACT_ATOMS: atom_id res chain seq x y z
N GLU A 1 12.80 14.69 4.75
CA GLU A 1 13.24 13.32 4.39
C GLU A 1 13.86 12.56 5.56
N ARG A 2 14.97 13.03 6.14
CA ARG A 2 15.67 12.33 7.24
C ARG A 2 14.75 11.97 8.41
N ASP A 3 13.93 12.88 8.89
CA ASP A 3 13.15 12.59 10.11
C ASP A 3 11.98 11.63 9.89
N ILE A 4 11.56 11.43 8.64
CA ILE A 4 10.40 10.59 8.29
C ILE A 4 10.84 9.14 8.05
N TYR A 5 11.86 8.91 7.21
CA TYR A 5 12.25 7.56 6.79
C TYR A 5 13.45 6.97 7.55
N LYS A 6 14.19 7.77 8.34
CA LYS A 6 15.42 7.31 8.98
C LYS A 6 15.19 6.09 9.86
N TYR A 7 14.15 6.10 10.68
CA TYR A 7 13.90 5.01 11.62
C TYR A 7 13.48 3.73 10.89
N GLU A 8 12.60 3.85 9.90
CA GLU A 8 12.15 2.70 9.12
C GLU A 8 13.32 2.07 8.34
N ILE A 9 14.10 2.88 7.63
CA ILE A 9 15.25 2.40 6.85
C ILE A 9 16.29 1.74 7.75
N LEU A 10 16.64 2.37 8.89
CA LEU A 10 17.61 1.81 9.82
C LEU A 10 17.11 0.50 10.43
N ASN A 11 15.82 0.42 10.78
CA ASN A 11 15.29 -0.81 11.37
C ASN A 11 15.27 -1.97 10.35
N VAL A 12 14.92 -1.70 9.09
CA VAL A 12 14.95 -2.71 8.03
C VAL A 12 16.36 -3.25 7.75
N ILE A 13 17.39 -2.39 7.81
CA ILE A 13 18.77 -2.75 7.45
C ILE A 13 19.58 -3.30 8.62
N ALA A 14 19.46 -2.69 9.80
CA ALA A 14 20.38 -2.95 10.92
C ALA A 14 19.83 -3.88 12.00
N CYS A 15 18.51 -4.04 12.08
CA CYS A 15 17.88 -4.90 13.08
C CYS A 15 17.57 -6.28 12.50
N GLU A 16 17.68 -7.32 13.33
CA GLU A 16 17.39 -8.71 12.95
C GLU A 16 16.53 -9.40 14.00
N GLY A 17 15.96 -10.56 13.66
CA GLY A 17 15.15 -11.34 14.59
C GLY A 17 14.02 -10.51 15.22
N SER A 18 13.82 -10.63 16.53
CA SER A 18 12.82 -9.87 17.29
C SER A 18 13.04 -8.36 17.27
N GLU A 19 14.29 -7.90 17.08
CA GLU A 19 14.63 -6.47 17.07
C GLU A 19 14.16 -5.76 15.79
N ARG A 20 13.95 -6.52 14.70
CA ARG A 20 13.38 -5.97 13.47
C ARG A 20 11.87 -5.85 13.58
N ILE A 21 11.42 -4.61 13.76
CA ILE A 21 10.03 -4.19 13.87
C ILE A 21 9.43 -4.00 12.47
N GLU A 22 10.12 -3.23 11.61
CA GLU A 22 9.70 -2.96 10.25
C GLU A 22 9.94 -4.17 9.36
N ARG A 23 8.83 -4.77 8.92
CA ARG A 23 8.81 -5.95 8.06
C ARG A 23 7.84 -5.73 6.90
N PRO A 24 8.12 -4.77 6.01
CA PRO A 24 7.24 -4.49 4.88
C PRO A 24 7.11 -5.74 4.00
N GLU A 25 5.88 -6.07 3.65
CA GLU A 25 5.53 -7.16 2.77
C GLU A 25 4.61 -6.66 1.67
N SER A 26 4.67 -7.31 0.50
CA SER A 26 3.77 -6.99 -0.61
C SER A 26 2.31 -7.14 -0.20
N TYR A 27 1.44 -6.28 -0.72
CA TYR A 27 -0.02 -6.38 -0.52
C TYR A 27 -0.61 -7.75 -0.91
N LYS A 28 -0.01 -8.45 -1.88
CA LYS A 28 -0.40 -9.82 -2.26
C LYS A 28 -0.20 -10.83 -1.11
N LYS A 29 0.88 -10.70 -0.32
CA LYS A 29 1.09 -11.52 0.89
C LYS A 29 0.08 -11.16 1.98
N TRP A 30 -0.23 -9.88 2.14
CA TRP A 30 -1.27 -9.43 3.06
C TRP A 30 -2.64 -10.00 2.69
N LYS A 31 -3.01 -9.99 1.40
CA LYS A 31 -4.23 -10.66 0.92
C LYS A 31 -4.30 -12.12 1.34
N VAL A 32 -3.23 -12.89 1.11
CA VAL A 32 -3.18 -14.31 1.51
C VAL A 32 -3.35 -14.47 3.03
N ARG A 33 -2.77 -13.59 3.85
CA ARG A 33 -2.93 -13.64 5.30
C ARG A 33 -4.35 -13.30 5.74
N SER A 34 -4.96 -12.25 5.19
CA SER A 34 -6.33 -11.86 5.51
C SER A 34 -7.32 -12.97 5.15
N LEU A 35 -7.19 -13.57 3.97
CA LEU A 35 -8.04 -14.69 3.54
C LEU A 35 -7.87 -15.92 4.45
N ARG A 36 -6.64 -16.23 4.90
CA ARG A 36 -6.39 -17.33 5.85
C ARG A 36 -6.99 -17.06 7.23
N ALA A 37 -7.13 -15.79 7.59
CA ALA A 37 -7.81 -15.36 8.80
C ALA A 37 -9.34 -15.25 8.62
N MET A 38 -9.89 -15.79 7.52
CA MET A 38 -11.32 -15.82 7.19
C MET A 38 -11.96 -14.46 6.90
N PHE A 39 -11.16 -13.41 6.67
CA PHE A 39 -11.70 -12.13 6.23
C PHE A 39 -12.11 -12.17 4.76
N GLU A 40 -13.24 -11.53 4.44
CA GLU A 40 -13.67 -11.31 3.06
C GLU A 40 -13.23 -9.91 2.60
N GLN A 41 -12.52 -9.85 1.48
CA GLN A 41 -12.14 -8.58 0.85
C GLN A 41 -13.38 -7.92 0.24
N LEU A 42 -13.53 -6.62 0.47
CA LEU A 42 -14.65 -5.86 -0.07
C LEU A 42 -14.22 -5.08 -1.33
N PRO A 43 -15.13 -4.92 -2.31
CA PRO A 43 -14.87 -4.05 -3.46
C PRO A 43 -14.71 -2.59 -3.00
N LEU A 44 -13.89 -1.85 -3.73
CA LEU A 44 -13.76 -0.41 -3.52
C LEU A 44 -14.94 0.33 -4.15
N ASP A 45 -15.28 1.50 -3.59
CA ASP A 45 -16.29 2.36 -4.19
C ASP A 45 -15.76 2.96 -5.51
N PRO A 46 -16.37 2.66 -6.67
CA PRO A 46 -15.86 3.11 -7.96
C PRO A 46 -15.86 4.64 -8.13
N THR A 47 -16.75 5.34 -7.43
CA THR A 47 -16.84 6.81 -7.45
C THR A 47 -15.64 7.40 -6.72
N ILE A 48 -15.30 6.84 -5.55
CA ILE A 48 -14.13 7.26 -4.78
C ILE A 48 -12.84 6.97 -5.56
N VAL A 49 -12.69 5.77 -6.11
CA VAL A 49 -11.50 5.38 -6.90
C VAL A 49 -11.30 6.35 -8.06
N LYS A 50 -12.34 6.59 -8.87
CA LYS A 50 -12.27 7.53 -10.00
C LYS A 50 -11.96 8.96 -9.55
N GLY A 51 -12.54 9.41 -8.43
CA GLY A 51 -12.28 10.72 -7.86
C GLY A 51 -10.81 10.92 -7.48
N ILE A 52 -10.22 9.94 -6.79
CA ILE A 52 -8.80 9.97 -6.40
C ILE A 52 -7.90 9.91 -7.63
N GLN A 53 -8.17 9.01 -8.58
CA GLN A 53 -7.42 8.91 -9.83
C GLN A 53 -7.41 10.24 -10.60
N HIS A 54 -8.57 10.92 -10.67
CA HIS A 54 -8.69 12.24 -11.30
C HIS A 54 -7.86 13.30 -10.59
N ILE A 55 -7.92 13.34 -9.25
CA ILE A 55 -7.12 14.28 -8.44
C ILE A 55 -5.63 14.05 -8.65
N VAL A 56 -5.17 12.80 -8.59
CA VAL A 56 -3.76 12.43 -8.75
C VAL A 56 -3.25 12.85 -10.13
N ARG A 57 -3.98 12.51 -11.19
CA ARG A 57 -3.60 12.88 -12.56
C ARG A 57 -3.58 14.39 -12.81
N ARG A 58 -4.42 15.16 -12.13
CA ARG A 58 -4.59 16.60 -12.36
C ARG A 58 -3.62 17.46 -11.56
N ILE A 59 -3.34 17.08 -10.31
CA ILE A 59 -2.69 17.98 -9.33
C ILE A 59 -1.26 17.52 -9.00
N TYR A 60 -0.94 16.24 -9.22
CA TYR A 60 0.36 15.67 -8.84
C TYR A 60 1.25 15.43 -10.06
N HIS A 61 2.52 15.11 -9.78
CA HIS A 61 3.50 14.80 -10.80
C HIS A 61 3.06 13.57 -11.62
N LYS A 62 3.30 13.59 -12.94
CA LYS A 62 2.88 12.55 -13.89
C LYS A 62 3.35 11.12 -13.57
N ASP A 63 4.44 11.00 -12.81
CA ASP A 63 5.00 9.71 -12.40
C ASP A 63 4.34 9.13 -11.14
N LEU A 64 3.54 9.95 -10.42
CA LEU A 64 2.69 9.48 -9.33
C LEU A 64 1.40 8.92 -9.93
N PHE A 65 1.04 7.71 -9.55
CA PHE A 65 -0.18 7.07 -10.02
C PHE A 65 -0.93 6.42 -8.87
N VAL A 66 -2.25 6.38 -9.03
CA VAL A 66 -3.14 5.54 -8.23
C VAL A 66 -3.93 4.66 -9.19
N ASP A 67 -4.03 3.38 -8.88
CA ASP A 67 -4.81 2.43 -9.66
C ASP A 67 -5.53 1.42 -8.77
N GLU A 68 -6.43 0.64 -9.35
CA GLU A 68 -7.08 -0.48 -8.68
C GLU A 68 -6.51 -1.81 -9.22
N GLU A 69 -5.94 -2.63 -8.33
CA GLU A 69 -5.50 -3.99 -8.64
C GLU A 69 -6.04 -4.96 -7.59
N ASP A 70 -6.84 -5.95 -8.02
CA ASP A 70 -7.31 -7.03 -7.13
C ASP A 70 -8.04 -6.51 -5.86
N GLN A 71 -8.89 -5.49 -6.05
CA GLN A 71 -9.61 -4.77 -4.99
C GLN A 71 -8.69 -4.04 -3.98
N PHE A 72 -7.44 -3.76 -4.37
CA PHE A 72 -6.57 -2.82 -3.67
C PHE A 72 -6.49 -1.51 -4.43
N LEU A 73 -6.52 -0.40 -3.69
CA LEU A 73 -6.10 0.90 -4.21
C LEU A 73 -4.59 0.99 -4.08
N VAL A 74 -3.86 0.90 -5.19
CA VAL A 74 -2.40 0.93 -5.22
C VAL A 74 -1.91 2.34 -5.54
N LEU A 75 -1.01 2.86 -4.72
CA LEU A 75 -0.29 4.11 -4.94
C LEU A 75 1.14 3.79 -5.35
N GLY A 76 1.61 4.38 -6.45
CA GLY A 76 2.95 4.14 -6.95
C GLY A 76 3.64 5.35 -7.55
N TRP A 77 4.94 5.21 -7.72
CA TRP A 77 5.85 6.22 -8.27
C TRP A 77 6.78 5.58 -9.30
N LYS A 78 6.86 6.15 -10.51
CA LYS A 78 7.74 5.68 -11.60
C LYS A 78 7.62 4.17 -11.85
N GLY A 79 6.38 3.67 -11.91
CA GLY A 79 6.07 2.26 -12.15
C GLY A 79 6.31 1.32 -10.97
N ARG A 80 6.62 1.83 -9.77
CA ARG A 80 6.75 1.02 -8.55
C ARG A 80 5.63 1.31 -7.58
N ILE A 81 4.94 0.26 -7.11
CA ILE A 81 3.94 0.38 -6.05
C ILE A 81 4.67 0.64 -4.72
N VAL A 82 4.22 1.67 -3.99
CA VAL A 82 4.77 2.08 -2.70
C VAL A 82 3.79 1.74 -1.56
N TYR A 83 2.49 1.96 -1.79
CA TYR A 83 1.44 1.63 -0.83
C TYR A 83 0.26 0.94 -1.51
N ALA A 84 -0.48 0.16 -0.72
CA ALA A 84 -1.73 -0.46 -1.14
C ALA A 84 -2.75 -0.39 0.00
N LEU A 85 -3.99 -0.02 -0.30
CA LEU A 85 -5.09 0.05 0.65
C LEU A 85 -6.17 -0.96 0.27
N SER A 86 -6.83 -1.57 1.26
CA SER A 86 -7.91 -2.53 1.06
C SER A 86 -8.90 -2.46 2.21
N THR A 87 -10.14 -2.91 1.96
CA THR A 87 -11.22 -3.01 2.94
C THR A 87 -11.60 -4.48 3.13
N TRP A 88 -11.94 -4.84 4.36
CA TRP A 88 -12.22 -6.22 4.76
C TRP A 88 -13.40 -6.26 5.72
N LYS A 89 -14.22 -7.31 5.63
CA LYS A 89 -15.19 -7.67 6.68
C LYS A 89 -14.78 -8.98 7.36
N PRO A 90 -15.06 -9.14 8.67
CA PRO A 90 -14.91 -10.42 9.36
C PRO A 90 -15.79 -11.52 8.77
#